data_AF-J9FRX0-F1
#
_entry.id   AF-J9FRX0-F1
#
_cell.length_a   1.000
_cell.length_b   1.000
_cell.length_c   1.000
_cell.angle_alpha   90.00
_cell.angle_beta   90.00
_cell.angle_gamma   90.00
#
_symmetry.space_group_name_H-M   'P 1'
#
loop_
_entity.id
_entity.type
_entity.pdbx_description
1 polymer ?
#
loop_
_entity_poly.entity_id
_entity_poly.type
_entity_poly.pdbx_seq_one_letter_code
_entity_poly.pdbx_strand_id
1 'polypeptide(L)'
;MVTANGEKVSHGHAFQSTTNQDDWYFTAKINGVQLKPQKMDAADLAAYQKKEMTVPQLMERYYPTKLMPKVSEEAFRMPKELAGPDGAITIDKFNVYKEKDEQRPDFGKYKFYAQMGDTKMSVVASKEDLNAYFDRVVSPTQLVEKNFGERLHLKSAYEKYQLPEGVDPKGVRVAKDHADNKWKVSMDLGEKGKTSKHEISFDDGYSLFKAKTATREQIAAKYLNTEITGMLSTVTNKMEKTASLKM
;
A
#
# COMPACT_ATOMS: atom_id res chain seq x y z
N MET A 1 28.19 -5.81 -5.42
CA MET A 1 27.15 -6.03 -6.46
C MET A 1 26.93 -4.73 -7.23
N VAL A 2 26.27 -4.80 -8.39
CA VAL A 2 25.87 -3.62 -9.18
C VAL A 2 24.35 -3.58 -9.20
N THR A 3 23.74 -2.40 -9.00
CA THR A 3 22.28 -2.23 -9.06
C THR A 3 21.78 -2.28 -10.50
N ALA A 4 20.46 -2.37 -10.71
CA ALA A 4 19.86 -2.27 -12.05
C ALA A 4 20.21 -0.95 -12.77
N ASN A 5 20.57 0.10 -12.00
CA ASN A 5 20.98 1.40 -12.51
C ASN A 5 22.49 1.51 -12.79
N GLY A 6 23.24 0.40 -12.72
CA GLY A 6 24.69 0.41 -12.91
C GLY A 6 25.48 0.93 -11.70
N GLU A 7 24.86 1.11 -10.54
CA GLU A 7 25.51 1.69 -9.36
C GLU A 7 26.26 0.61 -8.56
N LYS A 8 27.49 0.90 -8.12
CA LYS A 8 28.30 -0.05 -7.37
C LYS A 8 27.92 -0.03 -5.89
N VAL A 9 27.36 -1.14 -5.41
CA VAL A 9 27.12 -1.36 -3.99
C VAL A 9 28.36 -2.00 -3.37
N SER A 10 28.89 -1.37 -2.32
CA SER A 10 30.06 -1.79 -1.56
C SER A 10 29.85 -1.59 -0.05
N HIS A 11 30.71 -2.18 0.78
CA HIS A 11 30.72 -1.96 2.24
C HIS A 11 29.37 -2.23 2.95
N GLY A 12 28.61 -3.21 2.46
CA GLY A 12 27.40 -3.68 3.14
C GLY A 12 27.78 -4.46 4.40
N HIS A 13 27.45 -3.93 5.58
CA HIS A 13 27.75 -4.58 6.86
C HIS A 13 26.68 -4.26 7.90
N ALA A 14 26.55 -5.19 8.85
CA ALA A 14 25.75 -5.00 10.06
C ALA A 14 26.65 -4.47 11.19
N PHE A 15 26.13 -3.57 12.01
CA PHE A 15 26.80 -3.04 13.19
C PHE A 15 25.80 -2.85 14.34
N GLN A 16 26.28 -2.96 15.58
CA GLN A 16 25.49 -2.78 16.78
C GLN A 16 25.35 -1.28 17.10
N SER A 17 24.20 -0.87 17.62
CA SER A 17 23.98 0.51 18.07
C SER A 17 24.96 0.86 19.20
N THR A 18 25.43 2.10 19.20
CA THR A 18 26.20 2.65 20.32
C THR A 18 25.32 3.04 21.50
N THR A 19 24.02 3.21 21.30
CA THR A 19 23.07 3.66 22.33
C THR A 19 22.24 2.51 22.93
N ASN A 20 21.89 1.51 22.12
CA ASN A 20 21.13 0.34 22.56
C ASN A 20 21.78 -0.94 22.06
N GLN A 21 22.41 -1.69 22.96
CA GLN A 21 23.16 -2.89 22.59
C GLN A 21 22.27 -4.00 22.00
N ASP A 22 20.97 -3.96 22.20
CA ASP A 22 20.05 -4.93 21.59
C ASP A 22 19.71 -4.58 20.12
N ASP A 23 19.98 -3.34 19.70
CA ASP A 23 19.65 -2.86 18.36
C ASP A 23 20.83 -3.03 17.40
N TRP A 24 20.58 -3.77 16.32
CA TRP A 24 21.51 -3.92 15.22
C TRP A 24 21.03 -3.17 14.00
N TYR A 25 21.96 -2.64 13.21
CA TYR A 25 21.68 -1.86 12.03
C TYR A 25 22.48 -2.37 10.83
N PHE A 26 21.85 -2.36 9.66
CA PHE A 26 22.49 -2.64 8.38
C PHE A 26 22.69 -1.36 7.57
N THR A 27 23.90 -1.14 7.05
CA THR A 27 24.22 -0.04 6.14
C THR A 27 25.08 -0.54 4.99
N ALA A 28 24.99 0.15 3.86
CA ALA A 28 25.80 -0.09 2.69
C ALA A 28 26.19 1.24 2.02
N LYS A 29 27.18 1.20 1.13
CA LYS A 29 27.58 2.33 0.29
C LYS A 29 27.18 2.08 -1.16
N ILE A 30 26.50 3.04 -1.78
CA ILE A 30 26.20 3.05 -3.21
C ILE A 30 27.00 4.17 -3.86
N ASN A 31 27.85 3.83 -4.83
CA ASN A 31 28.76 4.79 -5.48
C ASN A 31 29.58 5.62 -4.47
N GLY A 32 30.01 4.99 -3.37
CA GLY A 32 30.77 5.64 -2.30
C GLY A 32 29.94 6.41 -1.27
N VAL A 33 28.66 6.68 -1.53
CA VAL A 33 27.75 7.36 -0.59
C VAL A 33 27.14 6.36 0.39
N GLN A 34 27.30 6.63 1.69
CA GLN A 34 26.73 5.77 2.74
C GLN A 34 25.21 5.96 2.86
N LEU A 35 24.48 4.84 2.88
CA LEU A 35 23.04 4.82 3.10
C LEU A 35 22.70 4.96 4.58
N LYS A 36 21.53 5.55 4.86
CA LYS A 36 21.01 5.68 6.22
C LYS A 36 20.79 4.31 6.84
N PRO A 37 21.48 3.97 7.96
CA PRO A 37 21.38 2.66 8.59
C PRO A 37 19.92 2.26 8.87
N GLN A 38 19.59 1.01 8.58
CA GLN A 38 18.26 0.44 8.85
C GLN A 38 18.37 -0.55 10.00
N LYS A 39 17.45 -0.46 10.96
CA LYS A 39 17.38 -1.42 12.06
C LYS A 39 17.08 -2.81 11.50
N MET A 40 17.85 -3.80 11.94
CA MET A 40 17.71 -5.19 11.52
C MET A 40 16.71 -5.94 12.40
N ASP A 41 16.00 -6.88 11.77
CA ASP A 41 15.28 -7.93 12.48
C ASP A 41 16.27 -8.92 13.13
N ALA A 42 15.93 -9.42 14.32
CA ALA A 42 16.77 -10.39 15.03
C ALA A 42 16.99 -11.69 14.23
N ALA A 43 15.97 -12.13 13.48
CA ALA A 43 16.07 -13.29 12.60
C ALA A 43 17.07 -13.06 11.46
N ASP A 44 17.07 -11.87 10.87
CA ASP A 44 17.99 -11.53 9.77
C ASP A 44 19.42 -11.37 10.27
N LEU A 45 19.59 -10.82 11.48
CA LEU A 45 20.89 -10.76 12.13
C LEU A 45 21.43 -12.18 12.38
N ALA A 46 20.61 -13.08 12.92
CA ALA A 46 21.02 -14.46 13.16
C ALA A 46 21.40 -15.16 11.85
N ALA A 47 20.60 -14.99 10.79
CA ALA A 47 20.91 -15.53 9.46
C ALA A 47 22.18 -14.91 8.85
N TYR A 48 22.41 -13.61 9.06
CA TYR A 48 23.63 -12.93 8.61
C TYR A 48 24.87 -13.43 9.36
N GLN A 49 24.78 -13.60 10.68
CA GLN A 49 25.86 -14.17 11.51
C GLN A 49 26.19 -15.62 11.12
N LYS A 50 25.16 -16.41 10.79
CA LYS A 50 25.30 -17.78 10.27
C LYS A 50 25.78 -17.84 8.82
N LYS A 51 25.96 -16.69 8.14
CA LYS A 51 26.28 -16.58 6.71
C LYS A 51 25.23 -17.21 5.79
N GLU A 52 24.02 -17.41 6.29
CA GLU A 52 22.85 -17.88 5.52
C GLU A 52 22.22 -16.73 4.73
N MET A 53 22.35 -15.50 5.23
CA MET A 53 21.90 -14.27 4.58
C MET A 53 23.10 -13.50 3.99
N THR A 54 22.99 -13.12 2.72
CA THR A 54 24.03 -12.38 1.99
C THR A 54 23.77 -10.88 1.95
N VAL A 55 24.81 -10.08 1.66
CA VAL A 55 24.68 -8.62 1.49
C VAL A 55 23.66 -8.23 0.42
N PRO A 56 23.57 -8.89 -0.75
CA PRO A 56 22.49 -8.63 -1.72
C PRO A 56 21.09 -8.82 -1.14
N GLN A 57 20.84 -9.90 -0.41
CA GLN A 57 19.53 -10.15 0.20
C GLN A 57 19.19 -9.11 1.28
N LEU A 58 20.17 -8.68 2.07
CA LEU A 58 19.99 -7.58 3.02
C LEU A 58 19.73 -6.24 2.29
N MET A 59 20.39 -6.00 1.15
CA MET A 59 20.09 -4.83 0.32
C MET A 59 18.66 -4.88 -0.22
N GLU A 60 18.18 -6.03 -0.70
CA GLU A 60 16.80 -6.20 -1.16
C GLU A 60 15.80 -5.98 -0.04
N ARG A 61 16.11 -6.44 1.17
CA ARG A 61 15.20 -6.34 2.32
C ARG A 61 15.16 -4.95 2.95
N TYR A 62 16.31 -4.32 3.15
CA TYR A 62 16.42 -3.04 3.87
C TYR A 62 16.49 -1.82 2.96
N TYR A 63 16.90 -1.99 1.70
CA TYR A 63 17.00 -0.92 0.69
C TYR A 63 16.40 -1.32 -0.67
N PRO A 64 15.16 -1.86 -0.73
CA PRO A 64 14.58 -2.39 -1.97
C PRO A 64 14.56 -1.35 -3.10
N THR A 65 14.16 -0.11 -2.79
CA THR A 65 14.07 0.99 -3.76
C THR A 65 15.42 1.40 -4.35
N LYS A 66 16.53 1.12 -3.66
CA LYS A 66 17.88 1.43 -4.18
C LYS A 66 18.34 0.45 -5.26
N LEU A 67 17.72 -0.73 -5.33
CA LEU A 67 18.03 -1.75 -6.33
C LEU A 67 17.12 -1.66 -7.57
N MET A 68 15.95 -1.02 -7.43
CA MET A 68 14.98 -0.85 -8.50
C MET A 68 15.47 0.11 -9.60
N PRO A 69 15.06 -0.11 -10.86
CA PRO A 69 15.38 0.81 -11.95
C PRO A 69 14.74 2.17 -11.71
N LYS A 70 15.49 3.24 -11.96
CA LYS A 70 14.96 4.61 -11.91
C LYS A 70 14.01 4.84 -13.08
N VAL A 71 12.89 5.50 -12.84
CA VAL A 71 12.03 5.97 -13.93
C VAL A 71 12.69 7.14 -14.65
N SER A 72 12.28 7.39 -15.89
CA SER A 72 12.84 8.47 -16.70
C SER A 72 12.60 9.83 -16.05
N GLU A 73 13.49 10.79 -16.33
CA GLU A 73 13.34 12.16 -15.83
C GLU A 73 12.02 12.80 -16.33
N GLU A 74 11.59 12.45 -17.53
CA GLU A 74 10.30 12.86 -18.10
C GLU A 74 9.08 12.37 -17.30
N ALA A 75 9.19 11.23 -16.61
CA ALA A 75 8.13 10.75 -15.73
C ALA A 75 8.01 11.60 -14.44
N PHE A 76 9.06 12.34 -14.09
CA PHE A 76 9.09 13.26 -12.95
C PHE A 76 8.74 14.71 -13.29
N ARG A 77 8.75 15.08 -14.58
CA ARG A 77 8.36 16.43 -15.01
C ARG A 77 6.86 16.63 -14.82
N MET A 78 6.49 17.83 -14.39
CA MET A 78 5.10 18.28 -14.24
C MET A 78 4.81 19.41 -15.24
N PRO A 79 3.55 19.66 -15.59
CA PRO A 79 2.34 18.95 -15.16
C PRO A 79 2.20 17.55 -15.78
N LYS A 80 1.37 16.70 -15.17
CA LYS A 80 1.02 15.38 -15.69
C LYS A 80 -0.48 15.17 -15.65
N GLU A 81 -1.02 14.49 -16.64
CA GLU A 81 -2.42 14.10 -16.67
C GLU A 81 -2.61 12.69 -16.14
N LEU A 82 -3.74 12.49 -15.48
CA LEU A 82 -4.16 11.24 -14.86
C LEU A 82 -5.62 10.98 -15.26
N ALA A 83 -5.99 9.75 -15.54
CA ALA A 83 -7.36 9.42 -15.93
C ALA A 83 -8.30 9.46 -14.72
N GLY A 84 -9.11 10.52 -14.61
CA GLY A 84 -10.12 10.70 -13.57
C GLY A 84 -11.53 10.28 -13.98
N PRO A 85 -12.49 10.29 -13.05
CA PRO A 85 -13.88 9.90 -13.29
C PRO A 85 -14.61 10.81 -14.30
N ASP A 86 -14.35 12.12 -14.24
CA ASP A 86 -15.01 13.14 -15.09
C ASP A 86 -14.11 13.62 -16.26
N GLY A 87 -12.95 12.98 -16.46
CA GLY A 87 -11.96 13.37 -17.47
C GLY A 87 -10.52 13.33 -16.97
N ALA A 88 -9.59 13.87 -17.77
CA ALA A 88 -8.18 13.97 -17.37
C ALA A 88 -8.01 14.93 -16.19
N ILE A 89 -7.45 14.43 -15.09
CA ILE A 89 -7.03 15.21 -13.93
C ILE A 89 -5.60 15.68 -14.18
N THR A 90 -5.40 16.98 -14.28
CA THR A 90 -4.06 17.57 -14.41
C THR A 90 -3.45 17.78 -13.04
N ILE A 91 -2.31 17.15 -12.78
CA ILE A 91 -1.48 17.36 -11.59
C ILE A 91 -0.52 18.51 -11.89
N ASP A 92 -0.86 19.71 -11.43
CA ASP A 92 -0.04 20.92 -11.61
C ASP A 92 1.23 20.87 -10.78
N LYS A 93 1.12 20.37 -9.54
CA LYS A 93 2.23 20.38 -8.59
C LYS A 93 2.14 19.20 -7.65
N PHE A 94 3.26 18.52 -7.47
CA PHE A 94 3.42 17.51 -6.45
C PHE A 94 4.73 17.75 -5.69
N ASN A 95 4.66 17.72 -4.36
CA ASN A 95 5.82 17.97 -3.51
C ASN A 95 5.76 17.14 -2.23
N VAL A 96 6.91 16.97 -1.58
CA VAL A 96 7.01 16.35 -0.25
C VAL A 96 7.34 17.43 0.76
N TYR A 97 6.60 17.49 1.85
CA TYR A 97 6.89 18.40 2.96
C TYR A 97 6.75 17.69 4.31
N LYS A 98 7.42 18.19 5.33
CA LYS A 98 7.27 17.71 6.70
C LYS A 98 6.18 18.54 7.40
N GLU A 99 5.23 17.89 8.04
CA GLU A 99 4.20 18.57 8.84
C GLU A 99 4.87 19.26 10.02
N LYS A 100 4.64 20.57 10.13
CA LYS A 100 5.25 21.44 11.14
C LYS A 100 4.26 21.94 12.18
N ASP A 101 2.97 21.72 11.95
CA ASP A 101 1.93 22.09 12.88
C ASP A 101 1.86 21.08 14.02
N GLU A 102 2.27 21.51 15.22
CA GLU A 102 2.32 20.70 16.45
C GLU A 102 0.93 20.26 16.93
N GLN A 103 -0.13 20.95 16.49
CA GLN A 103 -1.50 20.61 16.87
C GLN A 103 -2.05 19.42 16.08
N ARG A 104 -1.35 19.02 15.00
CA ARG A 104 -1.76 17.92 14.14
C ARG A 104 -1.28 16.58 14.71
N PRO A 105 -2.12 15.53 14.65
CA PRO A 105 -1.70 14.18 15.04
C PRO A 105 -0.56 13.61 14.16
N ASP A 106 -0.35 14.21 12.99
CA ASP A 106 0.70 13.90 12.05
C ASP A 106 1.92 14.84 12.13
N PHE A 107 2.05 15.62 13.20
CA PHE A 107 3.21 16.48 13.46
C PHE A 107 4.53 15.71 13.26
N GLY A 108 5.45 16.33 12.53
CA GLY A 108 6.77 15.80 12.26
C GLY A 108 6.81 14.67 11.22
N LYS A 109 5.68 14.24 10.67
CA LYS A 109 5.62 13.24 9.58
C LYS A 109 5.76 13.91 8.22
N TYR A 110 6.30 13.19 7.24
CA TYR A 110 6.34 13.68 5.87
C TYR A 110 5.00 13.41 5.17
N LYS A 111 4.57 14.35 4.34
CA LYS A 111 3.32 14.32 3.59
C LYS A 111 3.59 14.57 2.12
N PHE A 112 2.87 13.85 1.28
CA PHE A 112 2.73 14.22 -0.11
C PHE A 112 1.71 15.34 -0.22
N TYR A 113 2.07 16.37 -0.95
CA TYR A 113 1.19 17.44 -1.39
C TYR A 113 0.96 17.27 -2.88
N ALA A 114 -0.30 17.28 -3.30
CA ALA A 114 -0.70 17.28 -4.70
C ALA A 114 -1.68 18.43 -4.95
N GLN A 115 -1.48 19.16 -6.04
CA GLN A 115 -2.36 20.21 -6.51
C GLN A 115 -2.85 19.85 -7.91
N MET A 116 -4.17 19.90 -8.10
CA MET A 116 -4.88 19.67 -9.35
C MET A 116 -5.92 20.78 -9.53
N GLY A 117 -5.58 21.77 -10.34
CA GLY A 117 -6.29 23.04 -10.46
C GLY A 117 -6.42 23.74 -9.09
N ASP A 118 -7.67 23.97 -8.69
CA ASP A 118 -8.03 24.56 -7.40
C ASP A 118 -8.01 23.55 -6.24
N THR A 119 -7.98 22.25 -6.54
CA THR A 119 -8.00 21.20 -5.53
C THR A 119 -6.60 20.94 -5.00
N LYS A 120 -6.42 21.13 -3.70
CA LYS A 120 -5.16 20.85 -2.99
C LYS A 120 -5.40 19.74 -1.99
N MET A 121 -4.58 18.69 -2.05
CA MET A 121 -4.67 17.58 -1.11
C MET A 121 -3.32 17.26 -0.51
N SER A 122 -3.36 16.79 0.73
CA SER A 122 -2.19 16.20 1.38
C SER A 122 -2.52 14.89 2.07
N VAL A 123 -1.55 13.99 2.08
CA VAL A 123 -1.64 12.68 2.73
C VAL A 123 -0.30 12.32 3.34
N VAL A 124 -0.33 11.65 4.48
CA VAL A 124 0.88 11.17 5.16
C VAL A 124 1.55 10.13 4.28
N ALA A 125 2.82 10.37 3.95
CA ALA A 125 3.60 9.50 3.09
C ALA A 125 4.16 8.34 3.91
N SER A 126 4.04 7.11 3.39
CA SER A 126 4.73 5.96 3.97
C SER A 126 6.24 6.09 3.75
N LYS A 127 7.04 5.43 4.61
CA LYS A 127 8.50 5.41 4.46
C LYS A 127 8.93 4.82 3.11
N GLU A 128 8.22 3.79 2.65
CA GLU A 128 8.45 3.14 1.37
C GLU A 128 8.19 4.09 0.21
N ASP A 129 7.07 4.83 0.24
CA ASP A 129 6.74 5.79 -0.80
C ASP A 129 7.69 6.98 -0.82
N LEU A 130 8.15 7.45 0.35
CA LEU A 130 9.17 8.49 0.45
C LEU A 130 10.48 8.03 -0.19
N ASN A 131 10.94 6.83 0.17
CA ASN A 131 12.13 6.26 -0.43
C ASN A 131 11.96 6.11 -1.95
N ALA A 132 10.80 5.63 -2.40
CA ALA A 132 10.51 5.46 -3.82
C ALA A 132 10.52 6.79 -4.60
N TYR A 133 10.00 7.87 -3.99
CA TYR A 133 10.03 9.22 -4.54
C TYR A 133 11.46 9.77 -4.62
N PHE A 134 12.21 9.74 -3.52
CA PHE A 134 13.58 10.29 -3.47
C PHE A 134 14.56 9.49 -4.33
N ASP A 135 14.35 8.17 -4.44
CA ASP A 135 15.17 7.28 -5.25
C ASP A 135 14.80 7.32 -6.74
N ARG A 136 13.73 8.05 -7.09
CA ARG A 136 13.20 8.18 -8.44
C ARG A 136 12.82 6.85 -9.09
N VAL A 137 12.31 5.91 -8.30
CA VAL A 137 11.88 4.59 -8.80
C VAL A 137 10.38 4.52 -9.05
N VAL A 138 9.62 5.47 -8.51
CA VAL A 138 8.18 5.63 -8.78
C VAL A 138 7.92 7.07 -9.15
N SER A 139 7.14 7.29 -10.22
CA SER A 139 6.79 8.62 -10.70
C SER A 139 5.82 9.34 -9.74
N PRO A 140 5.81 10.70 -9.73
CA PRO A 140 4.82 11.46 -8.97
C PRO A 140 3.38 11.09 -9.31
N THR A 141 3.08 10.83 -10.59
CA THR A 141 1.74 10.41 -11.03
C THR A 141 1.33 9.10 -10.38
N GLN A 142 2.21 8.09 -10.37
CA GLN A 142 1.93 6.80 -9.71
C GLN A 142 1.79 6.95 -8.19
N LEU A 143 2.58 7.83 -7.55
CA LEU A 143 2.41 8.15 -6.14
C LEU A 143 1.07 8.85 -5.88
N VAL A 144 0.62 9.70 -6.81
CA VAL A 144 -0.70 10.34 -6.74
C VAL A 144 -1.81 9.29 -6.87
N GLU A 145 -1.74 8.41 -7.87
CA GLU A 145 -2.69 7.31 -8.04
C GLU A 145 -2.75 6.41 -6.80
N LYS A 146 -1.58 6.04 -6.25
CA LYS A 146 -1.51 5.15 -5.09
C LYS A 146 -2.04 5.79 -3.81
N ASN A 147 -1.66 7.03 -3.52
CA ASN A 147 -1.96 7.67 -2.23
C ASN A 147 -3.21 8.54 -2.24
N PHE A 148 -3.60 9.08 -3.39
CA PHE A 148 -4.76 9.94 -3.56
C PHE A 148 -5.84 9.31 -4.44
N GLY A 149 -5.61 8.13 -5.03
CA GLY A 149 -6.55 7.55 -5.98
C GLY A 149 -7.95 7.31 -5.42
N GLU A 150 -8.07 6.93 -4.15
CA GLU A 150 -9.39 6.78 -3.51
C GLU A 150 -10.10 8.13 -3.34
N ARG A 151 -9.37 9.17 -2.92
CA ARG A 151 -9.89 10.55 -2.79
C ARG A 151 -10.18 11.23 -4.13
N LEU A 152 -9.45 10.83 -5.17
CA LEU A 152 -9.66 11.25 -6.55
C LEU A 152 -10.70 10.39 -7.27
N HIS A 153 -11.24 9.37 -6.58
CA HIS A 153 -12.21 8.43 -7.12
C HIS A 153 -11.73 7.77 -8.42
N LEU A 154 -10.46 7.42 -8.49
CA LEU A 154 -9.87 6.80 -9.68
C LEU A 154 -10.28 5.34 -9.79
N LYS A 155 -10.58 4.90 -11.01
CA LYS A 155 -10.87 3.48 -11.27
C LYS A 155 -9.69 2.58 -10.88
N SER A 156 -8.46 3.01 -11.16
CA SER A 156 -7.22 2.27 -10.83
C SER A 156 -7.05 2.01 -9.33
N ALA A 157 -7.62 2.87 -8.46
CA ALA A 157 -7.58 2.67 -7.01
C ALA A 157 -8.42 1.46 -6.56
N TYR A 158 -9.47 1.11 -7.33
CA TYR A 158 -10.40 0.04 -7.01
C TYR A 158 -10.14 -1.27 -7.76
N GLU A 159 -9.43 -1.23 -8.89
CA GLU A 159 -9.12 -2.40 -9.71
C GLU A 159 -8.32 -3.49 -8.97
N LYS A 160 -7.54 -3.09 -7.95
CA LYS A 160 -6.80 -4.02 -7.08
C LYS A 160 -7.70 -4.85 -6.16
N TYR A 161 -8.96 -4.44 -5.95
CA TYR A 161 -9.89 -5.14 -5.07
C TYR A 161 -10.77 -6.07 -5.90
N GLN A 162 -10.56 -7.38 -5.73
CA GLN A 162 -11.38 -8.41 -6.35
C GLN A 162 -11.86 -9.40 -5.28
N LEU A 163 -13.09 -9.87 -5.44
CA LEU A 163 -13.64 -10.91 -4.59
C LEU A 163 -12.91 -12.23 -4.85
N PRO A 164 -12.72 -13.08 -3.83
CA PRO A 164 -12.07 -14.37 -4.00
C PRO A 164 -12.90 -15.29 -4.89
N GLU A 165 -12.22 -16.25 -5.53
CA GLU A 165 -12.84 -17.21 -6.45
C GLU A 165 -13.88 -18.09 -5.73
N GLY A 166 -15.02 -18.36 -6.39
CA GLY A 166 -16.13 -19.13 -5.80
C GLY A 166 -17.12 -18.32 -4.95
N VAL A 167 -17.06 -16.99 -5.04
CA VAL A 167 -17.98 -16.05 -4.40
C VAL A 167 -18.93 -15.45 -5.44
N ASP A 168 -20.24 -15.54 -5.22
CA ASP A 168 -21.24 -14.93 -6.11
C ASP A 168 -21.35 -13.42 -5.85
N PRO A 169 -20.98 -12.55 -6.81
CA PRO A 169 -21.07 -11.09 -6.65
C PRO A 169 -22.50 -10.60 -6.39
N LYS A 170 -23.55 -11.37 -6.74
CA LYS A 170 -24.94 -11.03 -6.43
C LYS A 170 -25.24 -10.98 -4.93
N GLY A 171 -24.41 -11.64 -4.12
CA GLY A 171 -24.51 -11.63 -2.66
C GLY A 171 -24.13 -10.29 -2.02
N VAL A 172 -23.46 -9.40 -2.76
CA VAL A 172 -23.00 -8.11 -2.23
C VAL A 172 -24.15 -7.13 -2.07
N ARG A 173 -24.31 -6.60 -0.86
CA ARG A 173 -25.27 -5.56 -0.52
C ARG A 173 -24.56 -4.34 0.07
N VAL A 174 -24.74 -3.21 -0.58
CA VAL A 174 -24.38 -1.89 -0.04
C VAL A 174 -25.67 -1.14 0.25
N ALA A 175 -25.91 -0.82 1.52
CA ALA A 175 -27.13 -0.17 1.96
C ALA A 175 -26.84 0.82 3.10
N LYS A 176 -27.65 1.87 3.18
CA LYS A 176 -27.62 2.80 4.29
C LYS A 176 -28.30 2.16 5.49
N ASP A 177 -27.60 2.07 6.61
CA ASP A 177 -28.15 1.53 7.84
C ASP A 177 -29.08 2.55 8.48
N HIS A 178 -30.29 2.11 8.85
CA HIS A 178 -31.31 3.00 9.42
C HIS A 178 -30.98 3.45 10.85
N ALA A 179 -30.10 2.73 11.56
CA ALA A 179 -29.76 3.05 12.95
C ALA A 179 -28.80 4.26 13.05
N ASP A 180 -27.81 4.34 12.16
CA ASP A 180 -26.75 5.37 12.21
C ASP A 180 -26.69 6.23 10.94
N ASN A 181 -27.57 5.99 9.96
CA ASN A 181 -27.57 6.68 8.67
C ASN A 181 -26.25 6.55 7.90
N LYS A 182 -25.46 5.51 8.16
CA LYS A 182 -24.19 5.30 7.47
C LYS A 182 -24.31 4.23 6.40
N TRP A 183 -23.59 4.40 5.30
CA TRP A 183 -23.52 3.38 4.27
C TRP A 183 -22.67 2.21 4.76
N LYS A 184 -23.21 1.00 4.64
CA LYS A 184 -22.52 -0.24 5.02
C LYS A 184 -22.54 -1.24 3.88
N VAL A 185 -21.45 -1.98 3.76
CA VAL A 185 -21.31 -3.12 2.86
C VAL A 185 -21.40 -4.42 3.65
N SER A 186 -22.11 -5.39 3.09
CA SER A 186 -22.24 -6.75 3.62
C SER A 186 -22.36 -7.73 2.47
N MET A 187 -22.03 -8.99 2.73
CA MET A 187 -22.09 -10.03 1.72
C MET A 187 -22.86 -11.24 2.23
N ASP A 188 -23.76 -11.74 1.40
CA ASP A 188 -24.48 -13.00 1.60
C ASP A 188 -23.81 -14.09 0.76
N LEU A 189 -23.18 -15.06 1.42
CA LEU A 189 -22.51 -16.20 0.79
C LEU A 189 -23.44 -17.42 0.69
N GLY A 190 -24.76 -17.23 0.85
CA GLY A 190 -25.76 -18.30 0.78
C GLY A 190 -25.64 -19.28 1.95
N GLU A 191 -25.48 -20.56 1.65
CA GLU A 191 -25.33 -21.62 2.67
C GLU A 191 -24.09 -21.45 3.56
N LYS A 192 -23.10 -20.67 3.11
CA LYS A 192 -21.87 -20.37 3.87
C LYS A 192 -22.06 -19.25 4.90
N GLY A 193 -23.23 -18.61 4.94
CA GLY A 193 -23.59 -17.56 5.89
C GLY A 193 -23.44 -16.14 5.34
N LYS A 194 -23.62 -15.15 6.20
CA LYS A 194 -23.52 -13.72 5.88
C LYS A 194 -22.36 -13.09 6.63
N THR A 195 -21.65 -12.18 5.97
CA THR A 195 -20.62 -11.37 6.63
C THR A 195 -21.26 -10.31 7.52
N SER A 196 -20.45 -9.76 8.41
CA SER A 196 -20.75 -8.58 9.18
C SER A 196 -20.96 -7.36 8.26
N LYS A 197 -21.70 -6.38 8.76
CA LYS A 197 -21.87 -5.09 8.07
C LYS A 197 -20.69 -4.18 8.40
N HIS A 198 -19.95 -3.76 7.39
CA HIS A 198 -18.82 -2.83 7.55
C HIS A 198 -19.19 -1.46 6.99
N GLU A 199 -18.89 -0.39 7.73
CA GLU A 199 -19.08 1.00 7.30
C GLU A 199 -18.13 1.33 6.15
N ILE A 200 -18.66 1.91 5.06
CA ILE A 200 -17.85 2.38 3.93
C ILE A 200 -17.51 3.85 4.11
N SER A 201 -16.33 4.25 3.64
CA SER A 201 -15.91 5.65 3.69
C SER A 201 -16.76 6.54 2.77
N PHE A 202 -16.74 7.85 3.01
CA PHE A 202 -17.38 8.82 2.13
C PHE A 202 -16.83 8.72 0.70
N ASP A 203 -15.50 8.62 0.56
CA ASP A 203 -14.85 8.56 -0.75
C ASP A 203 -15.28 7.31 -1.54
N ASP A 204 -15.37 6.16 -0.86
CA ASP A 204 -15.85 4.91 -1.46
C ASP A 204 -17.33 4.98 -1.84
N GLY A 205 -18.16 5.62 -1.01
CA GLY A 205 -19.56 5.89 -1.32
C GLY A 205 -19.70 6.80 -2.54
N TYR A 206 -18.90 7.86 -2.63
CA TYR A 206 -18.90 8.76 -3.79
C TYR A 206 -18.46 8.03 -5.06
N SER A 207 -17.39 7.25 -4.98
CA SER A 207 -16.89 6.41 -6.08
C SER A 207 -17.92 5.40 -6.57
N LEU A 208 -18.71 4.81 -5.67
CA LEU A 208 -19.73 3.84 -6.01
C LEU A 208 -21.00 4.47 -6.60
N PHE A 209 -21.52 5.52 -5.97
CA PHE A 209 -22.84 6.07 -6.30
C PHE A 209 -22.80 7.20 -7.34
N LYS A 210 -21.76 8.04 -7.31
CA LYS A 210 -21.69 9.25 -8.14
C LYS A 210 -20.65 9.13 -9.25
N ALA A 211 -19.39 8.87 -8.91
CA ALA A 211 -18.32 8.77 -9.90
C ALA A 211 -18.40 7.47 -10.74
N LYS A 212 -19.04 6.42 -10.21
CA LYS A 212 -19.17 5.08 -10.83
C LYS A 212 -17.83 4.46 -11.24
N THR A 213 -16.77 4.80 -10.51
CA THR A 213 -15.42 4.25 -10.72
C THR A 213 -15.12 3.04 -9.85
N ALA A 214 -15.95 2.80 -8.83
CA ALA A 214 -15.92 1.59 -8.02
C ALA A 214 -17.20 0.77 -8.23
N THR A 215 -17.08 -0.56 -8.25
CA THR A 215 -18.23 -1.48 -8.25
C THR A 215 -18.53 -1.97 -6.83
N ARG A 216 -19.73 -2.52 -6.61
CA ARG A 216 -20.13 -3.04 -5.29
C ARG A 216 -19.21 -4.16 -4.86
N GLU A 217 -18.79 -5.01 -5.80
CA GLU A 217 -17.86 -6.11 -5.61
C GLU A 217 -16.49 -5.62 -5.16
N GLN A 218 -15.98 -4.54 -5.75
CA GLN A 218 -14.69 -3.96 -5.37
C GLN A 218 -14.74 -3.36 -3.96
N ILE A 219 -15.84 -2.68 -3.60
CA ILE A 219 -16.05 -2.18 -2.24
C ILE A 219 -16.17 -3.35 -1.25
N ALA A 220 -16.93 -4.39 -1.58
CA ALA A 220 -17.01 -5.58 -0.74
C ALA A 220 -15.64 -6.26 -0.58
N ALA A 221 -14.86 -6.38 -1.64
CA ALA A 221 -13.51 -6.96 -1.56
C ALA A 221 -12.57 -6.14 -0.67
N LYS A 222 -12.64 -4.80 -0.73
CA LYS A 222 -11.84 -3.90 0.13
C LYS A 222 -12.10 -4.14 1.62
N TYR A 223 -13.35 -4.33 2.01
CA TYR A 223 -13.76 -4.38 3.42
C TYR A 223 -13.96 -5.79 3.98
N LEU A 224 -14.36 -6.75 3.12
CA LEU A 224 -14.85 -8.06 3.54
C LEU A 224 -13.90 -9.20 3.15
N ASN A 225 -12.86 -8.99 2.34
CA ASN A 225 -12.01 -10.09 1.84
C ASN A 225 -11.43 -10.97 2.94
N THR A 226 -10.98 -10.38 4.06
CA THR A 226 -10.45 -11.14 5.20
C THR A 226 -11.52 -12.02 5.84
N GLU A 227 -12.73 -11.49 6.01
CA GLU A 227 -13.86 -12.21 6.61
C GLU A 227 -14.39 -13.31 5.66
N ILE A 228 -14.57 -12.98 4.39
CA ILE A 228 -15.00 -13.92 3.33
C ILE A 228 -14.01 -15.08 3.21
N THR A 229 -12.71 -14.79 3.13
CA THR A 229 -11.68 -15.84 3.05
C THR A 229 -11.71 -16.73 4.29
N GLY A 230 -11.83 -16.14 5.49
CA GLY A 230 -11.96 -16.91 6.72
C GLY A 230 -13.21 -17.82 6.75
N MET A 231 -14.36 -17.33 6.27
CA MET A 231 -15.59 -18.11 6.16
C MET A 231 -15.46 -19.23 5.12
N LEU A 232 -14.83 -18.97 3.98
CA LEU A 232 -14.56 -19.99 2.97
C LEU A 232 -13.66 -21.10 3.52
N SER A 233 -12.54 -20.75 4.16
CA SER A 233 -11.61 -21.73 4.73
C SER A 233 -12.23 -22.55 5.87
N THR A 234 -13.10 -21.96 6.69
CA THR A 234 -13.79 -22.69 7.77
C THR A 234 -14.83 -23.67 7.24
N VAL A 235 -15.51 -23.35 6.13
CA VAL A 235 -16.44 -24.25 5.45
C VAL A 235 -15.68 -25.40 4.78
N THR A 236 -14.56 -25.13 4.08
CA THR A 236 -13.73 -26.18 3.47
C THR A 236 -13.21 -27.18 4.51
N ASN A 237 -12.68 -26.68 5.64
CA ASN A 237 -12.20 -27.54 6.74
C ASN A 237 -13.32 -28.36 7.41
N LYS A 238 -14.55 -27.84 7.48
CA LYS A 238 -15.70 -28.62 7.97
C LYS A 238 -16.08 -29.72 7.00
N MET A 239 -16.13 -29.43 5.70
CA MET A 239 -16.44 -30.41 4.66
C MET A 239 -15.41 -31.54 4.61
N GLU A 240 -14.11 -31.23 4.69
CA GLU A 240 -13.04 -32.23 4.72
C GLU A 240 -13.14 -33.15 5.95
N LYS A 241 -13.38 -32.60 7.15
CA LYS A 241 -13.61 -33.43 8.35
C LYS A 241 -14.82 -34.35 8.22
N THR A 242 -15.93 -33.89 7.65
CA THR A 242 -17.10 -34.77 7.42
C THR A 242 -16.88 -35.82 6.34
N ALA A 243 -15.99 -35.58 5.36
CA ALA A 243 -15.63 -36.56 4.35
C ALA A 243 -14.70 -37.65 4.93
N SER A 244 -13.75 -37.27 5.81
CA SER A 244 -12.85 -38.23 6.48
C SER A 244 -13.54 -39.09 7.55
N LEU A 245 -14.69 -38.66 8.08
CA LEU A 245 -15.51 -39.44 9.04
C LEU A 245 -16.47 -40.43 8.35
N LYS A 246 -16.57 -40.39 7.01
CA LYS A 246 -17.42 -41.27 6.20
C LYS A 246 -16.63 -42.33 5.40
N MET A 247 -15.31 -42.44 5.59
CA MET A 247 -14.49 -43.56 5.11
C MET A 247 -14.13 -44.50 6.25
#